data_AF-A0A2N2F844-F1
#
_entry.id   AF-A0A2N2F844-F1
#
_cell.length_a   1.000
_cell.length_b   1.000
_cell.length_c   1.000
_cell.angle_alpha   90.00
_cell.angle_beta   90.00
_cell.angle_gamma   90.00
#
_symmetry.space_group_name_H-M   'P 1'
#
loop_
_entity.id
_entity.type
_entity.pdbx_description
1 polymer ?
#
loop_
_entity_poly.entity_id
_entity_poly.type
_entity_poly.pdbx_seq_one_letter_code
_entity_poly.pdbx_strand_id
1 'polypeptide(L)'
;QQAVDHFVRWAKDIGDIKTKKEFYPTVDKKNLFRDGYVADRSSHSRGSTVDLTIVPLPAPIQPVYTEGAPLAECYLPAGVRYADNSLDMGTGFDCFHELSHPDNKNIGPQQRGHRLLLKALMEKHGFKNYDKEWWHFTLVNEPYPDTYFNFPVK
;
A
#
# COMPACT_ATOMS: atom_id res chain seq x y z
N GLN A 1 17.09 -8.11 -5.39
CA GLN A 1 15.82 -8.82 -5.05
C GLN A 1 14.95 -8.65 -6.28
N GLN A 2 14.71 -9.68 -7.09
CA GLN A 2 14.27 -9.56 -8.49
C GLN A 2 12.97 -8.75 -8.65
N ALA A 3 12.01 -8.93 -7.73
CA ALA A 3 10.78 -8.15 -7.68
C ALA A 3 11.05 -6.67 -7.36
N VAL A 4 11.86 -6.38 -6.33
CA VAL A 4 12.26 -5.00 -5.99
C VAL A 4 13.07 -4.35 -7.12
N ASP A 5 14.00 -5.09 -7.72
CA ASP A 5 14.79 -4.62 -8.85
C ASP A 5 13.89 -4.28 -10.06
N HIS A 6 12.74 -4.97 -10.20
CA HIS A 6 11.73 -4.64 -11.20
C HIS A 6 11.02 -3.31 -10.88
N PHE A 7 10.56 -3.10 -9.65
CA PHE A 7 10.00 -1.80 -9.22
C PHE A 7 11.02 -0.66 -9.38
N VAL A 8 12.29 -0.91 -9.09
CA VAL A 8 13.37 0.07 -9.29
C VAL A 8 13.56 0.42 -10.75
N ARG A 9 13.54 -0.56 -11.66
CA ARG A 9 13.59 -0.30 -13.11
C ARG A 9 12.38 0.51 -13.58
N TRP A 10 11.18 0.13 -13.15
CA TRP A 10 9.95 0.85 -13.46
C TRP A 10 9.98 2.30 -12.95
N ALA A 11 10.41 2.53 -11.70
CA ALA A 11 10.47 3.86 -11.11
C ALA A 11 11.49 4.77 -11.84
N LYS A 12 12.58 4.19 -12.37
CA LYS A 12 13.58 4.90 -13.18
C LYS A 12 13.11 5.21 -14.59
N ASP A 13 12.17 4.44 -15.14
CA ASP A 13 11.50 4.78 -16.40
C ASP A 13 10.45 5.88 -16.17
N ILE A 14 10.91 7.13 -16.17
CA ILE A 14 10.07 8.31 -15.94
C ILE A 14 8.97 8.50 -17.00
N GLY A 15 9.09 7.86 -18.17
CA GLY A 15 8.10 7.95 -19.25
C GLY A 15 6.91 6.98 -19.07
N ASP A 16 7.09 5.91 -18.30
CA ASP A 16 6.02 4.95 -18.00
C ASP A 16 5.06 5.49 -16.93
N ILE A 17 4.13 6.34 -17.34
CA ILE A 17 3.11 6.96 -16.48
C ILE A 17 1.73 6.30 -16.62
N LYS A 18 1.65 5.08 -17.18
CA LYS A 18 0.39 4.40 -17.49
C LYS A 18 -0.57 4.33 -16.30
N THR A 19 -0.01 4.05 -15.12
CA THR A 19 -0.77 3.85 -13.88
C THR A 19 -0.72 5.07 -12.95
N LYS A 20 -0.14 6.20 -13.40
CA LYS A 20 0.06 7.41 -12.59
C LYS A 20 -1.24 7.92 -11.99
N LYS A 21 -2.29 8.00 -12.82
CA LYS A 21 -3.58 8.53 -12.39
C LYS A 21 -4.13 7.75 -11.19
N GLU A 22 -3.97 6.42 -11.17
CA GLU A 22 -4.44 5.61 -10.06
C GLU A 22 -3.52 5.76 -8.84
N PHE A 23 -2.25 5.35 -8.94
CA PHE A 23 -1.44 5.08 -7.75
C PHE A 23 -0.61 6.26 -7.27
N TYR A 24 -0.24 7.22 -8.11
CA TYR A 24 0.61 8.36 -7.73
C TYR A 24 0.18 9.66 -8.44
N PRO A 25 -1.10 10.04 -8.37
CA PRO A 25 -1.68 11.11 -9.18
C PRO A 25 -1.03 12.48 -8.96
N THR A 26 -0.61 12.77 -7.73
CA THR A 26 -0.05 14.07 -7.32
C THR A 26 1.47 14.04 -7.15
N VAL A 27 2.10 12.87 -7.29
CA VAL A 27 3.54 12.71 -7.10
C VAL A 27 4.25 12.70 -8.46
N ASP A 28 5.32 13.47 -8.57
CA ASP A 28 6.25 13.32 -9.69
C ASP A 28 6.97 11.99 -9.53
N LYS A 29 6.94 11.15 -10.58
CA LYS A 29 7.53 9.80 -10.56
C LYS A 29 9.01 9.81 -10.14
N LYS A 30 9.73 10.89 -10.43
CA LYS A 30 11.13 11.10 -9.99
C LYS A 30 11.29 11.10 -8.47
N ASN A 31 10.24 11.44 -7.74
CA ASN A 31 10.26 11.58 -6.29
C ASN A 31 9.86 10.31 -5.54
N LEU A 32 9.42 9.24 -6.21
CA LEU A 32 8.91 8.03 -5.54
C LEU A 32 9.89 7.43 -4.51
N PHE A 33 11.19 7.45 -4.81
CA PHE A 33 12.22 7.02 -3.85
C PHE A 33 12.42 8.02 -2.71
N ARG A 34 12.51 9.32 -3.03
CA ARG A 34 12.70 10.39 -2.03
C ARG A 34 11.56 10.42 -1.03
N ASP A 35 10.35 10.25 -1.53
CA ASP A 35 9.13 10.31 -0.72
C ASP A 35 8.87 8.97 -0.01
N GLY A 36 9.65 7.92 -0.31
CA GLY A 36 9.67 6.65 0.41
C GLY A 36 8.53 5.70 0.08
N TYR A 37 7.92 5.86 -1.11
CA TYR A 37 6.90 4.97 -1.66
C TYR A 37 7.51 3.80 -2.46
N VAL A 38 8.76 3.95 -2.91
CA VAL A 38 9.54 2.85 -3.50
C VAL A 38 10.86 2.74 -2.77
N ALA A 39 11.24 1.52 -2.38
CA ALA A 39 12.51 1.23 -1.74
C ALA A 39 13.42 0.44 -2.68
N ASP A 40 14.72 0.73 -2.66
CA ASP A 40 15.75 -0.06 -3.35
C ASP A 40 16.11 -1.34 -2.57
N ARG A 41 15.73 -1.41 -1.29
CA ARG A 41 15.68 -2.62 -0.47
C ARG A 41 14.36 -2.65 0.29
N SER A 42 13.51 -3.64 0.00
CA SER A 42 12.20 -3.74 0.64
C SER A 42 12.21 -4.69 1.83
N SER A 43 11.53 -4.31 2.91
CA SER A 43 11.33 -5.19 4.08
C SER A 43 10.54 -6.45 3.72
N HIS A 44 9.68 -6.40 2.68
CA HIS A 44 9.00 -7.57 2.12
C HIS A 44 9.95 -8.68 1.68
N SER A 45 11.12 -8.31 1.15
CA SER A 45 12.13 -9.31 0.77
C SER A 45 12.78 -10.01 1.96
N ARG A 46 12.52 -9.59 3.20
CA ARG A 46 12.95 -10.29 4.42
C ARG A 46 11.94 -11.34 4.91
N GLY A 47 10.77 -11.42 4.27
CA GLY A 47 9.77 -12.46 4.52
C GLY A 47 8.98 -12.27 5.82
N SER A 48 8.96 -11.06 6.40
CA SER A 48 8.23 -10.75 7.64
C SER A 48 7.49 -9.41 7.58
N THR A 49 7.24 -8.92 6.37
CA THR A 49 6.39 -7.76 6.10
C THR A 49 5.15 -8.21 5.35
N VAL A 50 4.01 -7.62 5.67
CA VAL A 50 2.72 -7.89 5.05
C VAL A 50 2.01 -6.57 4.78
N ASP A 51 1.29 -6.55 3.66
CA ASP A 51 0.37 -5.47 3.32
C ASP A 51 -1.05 -6.03 3.37
N LEU A 52 -1.93 -5.42 4.18
CA LEU A 52 -3.28 -5.95 4.39
C LEU A 52 -4.32 -4.88 4.75
N THR A 53 -5.58 -5.28 4.67
CA THR A 53 -6.76 -4.51 5.07
C THR A 53 -7.76 -5.41 5.82
N ILE A 54 -8.86 -4.82 6.30
CA ILE A 54 -9.94 -5.54 6.97
C ILE A 54 -11.12 -5.66 6.00
N VAL A 55 -11.63 -6.87 5.81
CA VAL A 55 -12.87 -7.14 5.08
C VAL A 55 -13.98 -7.48 6.09
N PRO A 56 -15.14 -6.80 6.06
CA PRO A 56 -16.23 -7.12 6.97
C PRO A 56 -16.82 -8.50 6.65
N LEU A 57 -17.39 -9.16 7.66
CA LEU A 57 -18.15 -10.40 7.48
C LEU A 57 -19.66 -10.14 7.62
N PRO A 58 -20.52 -10.70 6.75
CA PRO A 58 -20.16 -11.51 5.57
C PRO A 58 -19.40 -10.69 4.52
N ALA A 59 -18.45 -11.34 3.83
CA ALA A 59 -17.58 -10.68 2.87
C ALA A 59 -18.40 -10.06 1.72
N PRO A 60 -18.26 -8.76 1.46
CA PRO A 60 -18.82 -8.15 0.26
C PRO A 60 -18.19 -8.75 -1.00
N ILE A 61 -18.92 -8.70 -2.11
CA ILE A 61 -18.42 -9.14 -3.42
C ILE A 61 -17.18 -8.32 -3.78
N GLN A 62 -16.08 -9.01 -4.06
CA GLN A 62 -14.87 -8.37 -4.59
C GLN A 62 -15.11 -7.98 -6.05
N PRO A 63 -14.95 -6.69 -6.41
CA PRO A 63 -15.00 -6.25 -7.80
C PRO A 63 -13.91 -6.95 -8.63
N VAL A 64 -14.27 -7.39 -9.83
CA VAL A 64 -13.35 -8.03 -10.77
C VAL A 64 -12.53 -6.97 -11.49
N TYR A 65 -11.22 -7.14 -11.50
CA TYR A 65 -10.34 -6.32 -12.34
C TYR A 65 -10.60 -6.57 -13.81
N THR A 66 -10.85 -5.48 -14.54
CA THR A 66 -10.97 -5.51 -16.00
C THR A 66 -9.81 -4.72 -16.58
N GLU A 67 -9.02 -5.38 -17.44
CA GLU A 67 -7.93 -4.72 -18.14
C GLU A 67 -8.46 -3.56 -18.99
N GLY A 68 -7.81 -2.39 -18.90
CA GLY A 68 -8.22 -1.18 -19.61
C GLY A 68 -9.38 -0.42 -18.98
N ALA A 69 -9.85 -0.82 -17.79
CA ALA A 69 -10.81 -0.01 -17.03
C ALA A 69 -10.28 1.42 -16.80
N PRO A 70 -11.15 2.44 -16.81
CA PRO A 70 -10.74 3.81 -16.52
C PRO A 70 -10.08 3.93 -15.15
N LEU A 71 -8.91 4.56 -15.10
CA LEU A 71 -8.21 4.83 -13.84
C LEU A 71 -8.87 6.01 -13.10
N ALA A 72 -8.86 5.94 -11.78
CA ALA A 72 -9.38 6.98 -10.90
C ALA A 72 -8.34 7.29 -9.82
N GLU A 73 -8.24 8.54 -9.40
CA GLU A 73 -7.26 8.92 -8.39
C GLU A 73 -7.50 8.17 -7.08
N CYS A 74 -6.50 7.44 -6.58
CA CYS A 74 -6.65 6.53 -5.44
C CYS A 74 -7.08 7.20 -4.13
N TYR A 75 -6.95 8.53 -4.03
CA TYR A 75 -7.37 9.30 -2.86
C TYR A 75 -8.83 9.77 -2.93
N LEU A 76 -9.54 9.53 -4.04
CA LEU A 76 -10.94 9.89 -4.17
C LEU A 76 -11.82 9.06 -3.22
N PRO A 77 -13.02 9.54 -2.86
CA PRO A 77 -13.94 8.80 -2.01
C PRO A 77 -14.26 7.39 -2.53
N ALA A 78 -14.56 6.48 -1.61
CA ALA A 78 -15.07 5.16 -1.96
C ALA A 78 -16.30 5.27 -2.89
N GLY A 79 -16.36 4.41 -3.91
CA GLY A 79 -17.36 4.46 -4.98
C GLY A 79 -16.99 5.38 -6.16
N VAL A 80 -15.95 6.20 -6.03
CA VAL A 80 -15.36 6.98 -7.13
C VAL A 80 -14.01 6.41 -7.55
N ARG A 81 -13.13 6.11 -6.58
CA ARG A 81 -11.87 5.40 -6.84
C ARG A 81 -12.09 3.92 -7.17
N TYR A 82 -11.04 3.23 -7.60
CA TYR A 82 -11.09 1.78 -7.84
C TYR A 82 -11.64 1.03 -6.61
N ALA A 83 -12.61 0.16 -6.85
CA ALA A 83 -13.38 -0.48 -5.80
C ALA A 83 -12.71 -1.76 -5.28
N ASP A 84 -12.81 -1.96 -3.97
CA ASP A 84 -12.41 -3.17 -3.26
C ASP A 84 -13.53 -3.58 -2.29
N ASN A 85 -13.43 -4.76 -1.67
CA ASN A 85 -14.42 -5.24 -0.70
C ASN A 85 -14.04 -4.98 0.77
N SER A 86 -13.05 -4.12 1.01
CA SER A 86 -12.55 -3.84 2.34
C SER A 86 -13.32 -2.71 3.02
N LEU A 87 -13.11 -2.55 4.33
CA LEU A 87 -13.53 -1.34 5.03
C LEU A 87 -12.86 -0.13 4.37
N ASP A 88 -13.60 0.96 4.15
CA ASP A 88 -12.99 2.16 3.57
C ASP A 88 -11.92 2.74 4.49
N MET A 89 -10.68 2.72 4.02
CA MET A 89 -9.50 3.24 4.71
C MET A 89 -9.17 4.68 4.28
N GLY A 90 -9.98 5.30 3.42
CA GLY A 90 -9.83 6.70 2.98
C GLY A 90 -8.91 6.91 1.77
N THR A 91 -8.18 5.88 1.37
CA THR A 91 -7.50 5.80 0.07
C THR A 91 -7.57 4.36 -0.44
N GLY A 92 -7.29 4.16 -1.72
CA GLY A 92 -6.96 2.83 -2.25
C GLY A 92 -5.68 2.26 -1.64
N PHE A 93 -5.51 0.95 -1.84
CA PHE A 93 -4.26 0.24 -1.60
C PHE A 93 -3.19 0.71 -2.60
N ASP A 94 -1.91 0.68 -2.23
CA ASP A 94 -0.78 1.20 -3.02
C ASP A 94 -0.93 2.67 -3.47
N CYS A 95 -1.74 3.44 -2.74
CA CYS A 95 -1.92 4.86 -3.02
C CYS A 95 -0.71 5.67 -2.52
N PHE A 96 0.18 6.06 -3.41
CA PHE A 96 1.34 6.91 -3.13
C PHE A 96 0.90 8.38 -2.98
N HIS A 97 0.20 8.64 -1.88
CA HIS A 97 -0.32 9.95 -1.50
C HIS A 97 -0.14 10.16 0.00
N GLU A 98 0.03 11.41 0.44
CA GLU A 98 0.14 11.73 1.88
C GLU A 98 -1.10 11.30 2.69
N LEU A 99 -2.25 11.14 2.02
CA LEU A 99 -3.50 10.71 2.65
C LEU A 99 -3.44 9.25 3.08
N SER A 100 -2.50 8.46 2.54
CA SER A 100 -2.27 7.08 2.94
C SER A 100 -1.44 6.94 4.21
N HIS A 101 -0.85 8.03 4.72
CA HIS A 101 -0.14 8.02 5.98
C HIS A 101 -1.12 7.66 7.13
N PRO A 102 -0.79 6.69 8.00
CA PRO A 102 -1.71 6.16 9.00
C PRO A 102 -2.33 7.22 9.91
N ASP A 103 -1.53 8.21 10.32
CA ASP A 103 -1.93 9.26 11.26
C ASP A 103 -2.47 10.53 10.56
N ASN A 104 -2.73 10.48 9.24
CA ASN A 104 -3.26 11.61 8.49
C ASN A 104 -4.64 12.03 9.01
N LYS A 105 -4.82 13.33 9.31
CA LYS A 105 -6.04 13.89 9.89
C LYS A 105 -7.03 14.43 8.85
N ASN A 106 -6.63 14.50 7.58
CA ASN A 106 -7.43 15.03 6.47
C ASN A 106 -8.33 13.96 5.82
N ILE A 107 -8.45 12.78 6.44
CA ILE A 107 -9.44 11.74 6.10
C ILE A 107 -10.58 11.73 7.12
N GLY A 108 -11.72 11.15 6.74
CA GLY A 108 -12.91 11.13 7.59
C GLY A 108 -12.74 10.33 8.89
N PRO A 109 -13.56 10.61 9.92
CA PRO A 109 -13.44 9.99 11.24
C PRO A 109 -13.63 8.47 11.20
N GLN A 110 -14.49 7.97 10.31
CA GLN A 110 -14.70 6.52 10.14
C GLN A 110 -13.45 5.83 9.59
N GLN A 111 -12.84 6.39 8.54
CA GLN A 111 -11.60 5.87 7.95
C GLN A 111 -10.46 5.86 8.98
N ARG A 112 -10.34 6.91 9.79
CA ARG A 112 -9.38 6.96 10.92
C ARG A 112 -9.65 5.87 11.95
N GLY A 113 -10.91 5.61 12.27
CA GLY A 113 -11.31 4.51 13.14
C GLY A 113 -10.92 3.14 12.58
N HIS A 114 -11.12 2.89 11.29
CA HIS A 114 -10.73 1.64 10.64
C HIS A 114 -9.20 1.44 10.63
N ARG A 115 -8.43 2.50 10.32
CA ARG A 115 -6.96 2.45 10.39
C ARG A 115 -6.46 2.17 11.80
N LEU A 116 -7.07 2.80 12.81
CA LEU A 116 -6.73 2.55 14.22
C LEU A 116 -7.03 1.11 14.62
N LEU A 117 -8.17 0.56 14.20
CA LEU A 117 -8.52 -0.84 14.43
C LEU A 117 -7.48 -1.78 13.83
N LEU A 118 -7.14 -1.62 12.55
CA LEU A 118 -6.13 -2.43 11.88
C LEU A 118 -4.78 -2.32 12.58
N LYS A 119 -4.31 -1.09 12.82
CA LYS A 119 -3.04 -0.84 13.50
C LYS A 119 -2.98 -1.49 14.88
N ALA A 120 -4.00 -1.31 15.71
CA ALA A 120 -4.04 -1.88 17.05
C ALA A 120 -4.05 -3.42 17.04
N LEU A 121 -4.76 -4.05 16.09
CA LEU A 121 -4.75 -5.50 15.93
C LEU A 121 -3.36 -6.00 15.53
N MET A 122 -2.74 -5.38 14.53
CA MET A 122 -1.42 -5.77 14.06
C MET A 122 -0.35 -5.58 15.15
N GLU A 123 -0.36 -4.43 15.85
CA GLU A 123 0.56 -4.14 16.96
C GLU A 123 0.39 -5.10 18.13
N LYS A 124 -0.85 -5.47 18.48
CA LYS A 124 -1.13 -6.50 19.48
C LYS A 124 -0.49 -7.86 19.13
N HIS A 125 -0.36 -8.16 17.84
CA HIS A 125 0.24 -9.39 17.33
C HIS A 125 1.72 -9.24 16.92
N GLY A 126 2.39 -8.21 17.43
CA GLY A 126 3.84 -8.05 17.32
C GLY A 126 4.31 -7.45 16.01
N PHE A 127 3.43 -6.81 15.24
CA PHE A 127 3.80 -6.05 14.05
C PHE A 127 3.96 -4.56 14.36
N LYS A 128 4.70 -3.86 13.51
CA LYS A 128 4.85 -2.41 13.51
C LYS A 128 4.43 -1.86 12.16
N ASN A 129 3.59 -0.83 12.19
CA ASN A 129 3.13 -0.14 10.99
C ASN A 129 4.21 0.80 10.41
N TYR A 130 4.25 0.95 9.09
CA TYR A 130 5.03 1.98 8.41
C TYR A 130 4.26 3.30 8.34
N ASP A 131 4.92 4.42 8.62
CA ASP A 131 4.29 5.73 8.83
C ASP A 131 3.80 6.43 7.55
N LYS A 132 4.07 5.85 6.37
CA LYS A 132 3.59 6.37 5.08
C LYS A 132 2.49 5.54 4.45
N GLU A 133 2.21 4.35 4.98
CA GLU A 133 1.31 3.38 4.35
C GLU A 133 0.45 2.71 5.42
N TRP A 134 -0.86 2.97 5.41
CA TRP A 134 -1.79 2.41 6.41
C TRP A 134 -1.90 0.88 6.35
N TRP A 135 -1.55 0.26 5.21
CA TRP A 135 -1.65 -1.18 4.99
C TRP A 135 -0.37 -1.96 5.34
N HIS A 136 0.78 -1.30 5.47
CA HIS A 136 2.10 -1.95 5.54
C HIS A 136 2.54 -2.20 6.98
N PHE A 137 2.86 -3.46 7.29
CA PHE A 137 3.25 -3.91 8.63
C PHE A 137 4.45 -4.85 8.58
N THR A 138 5.43 -4.63 9.45
CA THR A 138 6.60 -5.49 9.60
C THR A 138 6.60 -6.11 10.99
N LEU A 139 6.83 -7.43 11.10
CA LEU A 139 6.98 -8.11 12.38
C LEU A 139 8.14 -7.47 13.17
N VAL A 140 7.98 -7.20 14.47
CA VAL A 140 9.02 -6.52 15.27
C VAL A 140 10.25 -7.42 15.49
N ASN A 141 10.01 -8.69 15.82
CA ASN A 141 11.06 -9.68 16.06
C ASN A 141 11.23 -10.58 14.84
N GLU A 142 11.76 -10.03 13.76
CA GLU A 142 11.93 -10.73 12.50
C GLU A 142 12.96 -11.86 12.64
N PRO A 143 12.71 -13.05 12.05
CA PRO A 143 13.71 -14.11 11.97
C PRO A 143 14.89 -13.77 11.06
N TYR A 144 14.70 -12.86 10.10
CA TYR A 144 15.63 -12.56 9.02
C TYR A 144 15.83 -11.06 8.78
N PRO A 145 16.19 -10.25 9.79
CA PRO A 145 16.19 -8.79 9.67
C PRO A 145 17.20 -8.25 8.65
N ASP A 146 18.27 -9.00 8.36
CA ASP A 146 19.34 -8.62 7.44
C ASP A 146 19.42 -9.52 6.18
N THR A 147 18.51 -10.49 6.04
CA THR A 147 18.50 -11.41 4.89
C THR A 147 17.42 -11.03 3.92
N TYR A 148 17.80 -10.69 2.69
CA TYR A 148 16.88 -10.35 1.63
C TYR A 148 16.78 -11.48 0.61
N PHE A 149 15.70 -12.24 0.70
CA PHE A 149 15.42 -13.35 -0.19
C PHE A 149 15.22 -12.89 -1.65
N ASN A 150 15.53 -13.80 -2.57
CA ASN A 150 15.53 -13.53 -3.99
C ASN A 150 15.09 -14.75 -4.82
N PHE A 151 14.09 -15.47 -4.31
CA PHE A 151 13.47 -16.59 -5.01
C PHE A 151 12.06 -16.20 -5.51
N PRO A 152 11.56 -16.80 -6.60
CA PRO A 152 10.21 -16.55 -7.07
C PRO A 152 9.15 -17.01 -6.06
N VAL A 153 8.10 -16.21 -5.87
CA VAL A 153 6.87 -16.65 -5.20
C VAL A 153 6.13 -17.57 -6.17
N LYS A 154 5.77 -18.78 -5.72
CA LYS A 154 5.11 -19.82 -6.51
C LYS A 154 3.86 -20.31 -5.82
#